data_AF-A0A3D4XS59-F1
#
_entry.id   AF-A0A3D4XS59-F1
#
_cell.length_a   1.000
_cell.length_b   1.000
_cell.length_c   1.000
_cell.angle_alpha   90.00
_cell.angle_beta   90.00
_cell.angle_gamma   90.00
#
_symmetry.space_group_name_H-M   'P 1'
#
loop_
_entity.id
_entity.type
_entity.pdbx_description
1 polymer ?
#
loop_
_entity_poly.entity_id
_entity_poly.type
_entity_poly.pdbx_seq_one_letter_code
_entity_poly.pdbx_strand_id
1 'polypeptide(L)' 'MSKEISSTTLMYSILSVEEGVNVQKDYLESGEVPDDEMDYEEEILGDLEQALMELIDVYKVRCKTDPELPSIDELLSGE' A
#
# COMPACT_ATOMS: atom_id res chain seq x y z
N MET A 1 2.24 2.31 -25.01
CA MET A 1 2.30 0.96 -24.41
C MET A 1 2.43 1.16 -22.90
N SER A 2 1.36 1.05 -22.13
CA SER A 2 1.57 0.77 -20.70
C SER A 2 2.05 -0.68 -20.66
N LYS A 3 3.23 -0.92 -20.09
CA LYS A 3 3.60 -2.30 -19.76
C LYS A 3 2.64 -2.71 -18.66
N GLU A 4 1.71 -3.61 -18.95
CA GLU A 4 0.82 -4.13 -17.93
C GLU A 4 1.68 -4.81 -16.85
N ILE A 5 1.58 -4.31 -15.62
CA ILE A 5 2.20 -4.94 -14.45
C ILE A 5 1.55 -6.31 -14.25
N SER A 6 2.30 -7.36 -13.91
CA SER A 6 1.68 -8.67 -13.64
C SER A 6 0.80 -8.62 -12.38
N SER A 7 -0.15 -9.55 -12.22
CA SER A 7 -0.94 -9.67 -10.98
C SER A 7 -0.03 -9.91 -9.78
N THR A 8 0.99 -10.76 -9.92
CA THR A 8 2.02 -11.01 -8.91
C THR A 8 2.77 -9.73 -8.53
N THR A 9 3.22 -8.95 -9.51
CA THR A 9 3.89 -7.66 -9.24
C THR A 9 2.97 -6.72 -8.47
N LEU A 10 1.70 -6.63 -8.87
CA LEU A 10 0.72 -5.78 -8.19
C LEU A 10 0.47 -6.22 -6.74
N MET A 11 0.35 -7.53 -6.48
CA MET A 11 0.19 -8.07 -5.13
C MET A 11 1.38 -7.70 -4.24
N TYR A 12 2.61 -7.94 -4.70
CA TYR A 12 3.80 -7.57 -3.93
C TYR A 12 3.96 -6.06 -3.77
N SER A 13 3.53 -5.25 -4.75
CA SER A 13 3.48 -3.80 -4.59
C SER A 13 2.49 -3.38 -3.49
N ILE A 14 1.30 -3.99 -3.43
CA ILE A 14 0.33 -3.71 -2.35
C ILE A 14 0.92 -4.05 -0.99
N LEU A 15 1.47 -5.26 -0.83
CA LEU A 15 2.06 -5.70 0.44
C LEU A 15 3.22 -4.79 0.87
N SER A 16 4.10 -4.43 -0.06
CA SER A 16 5.25 -3.57 0.24
C SER A 16 4.85 -2.15 0.62
N VAL A 17 3.81 -1.60 0.00
CA VAL A 17 3.33 -0.25 0.34
C VAL A 17 2.54 -0.27 1.65
N GLU A 18 1.77 -1.33 1.92
CA GLU A 18 1.07 -1.52 3.19
C GLU A 18 2.05 -1.62 4.37
N GLU A 19 3.13 -2.39 4.22
CA GLU A 19 4.23 -2.42 5.20
C GLU A 19 4.84 -1.02 5.39
N GLY A 20 5.05 -0.27 4.30
CA GLY A 20 5.53 1.10 4.35
C GLY A 20 4.60 2.05 5.11
N VAL A 21 3.28 1.96 4.91
CA VAL A 21 2.28 2.72 5.66
C VAL A 21 2.36 2.40 7.15
N ASN A 22 2.45 1.12 7.51
CA ASN A 22 2.54 0.69 8.90
C ASN A 22 3.83 1.22 9.56
N VAL A 23 4.97 1.09 8.89
CA VAL A 23 6.26 1.60 9.38
C VAL A 23 6.22 3.12 9.57
N GLN A 24 5.63 3.87 8.63
CA GLN A 24 5.53 5.32 8.74
C GLN A 24 4.61 5.75 9.90
N LYS A 25 3.50 5.03 10.11
CA LYS A 25 2.62 5.25 11.27
C LYS A 25 3.35 4.99 12.58
N ASP A 26 4.07 3.87 12.68
CA ASP A 26 4.86 3.54 13.85
C ASP A 26 5.94 4.61 14.12
N TYR A 27 6.57 5.14 13.07
CA TYR A 27 7.54 6.22 13.18
C TYR A 27 6.91 7.51 13.72
N LEU A 28 5.77 7.95 13.16
CA LEU A 28 5.03 9.12 13.64
C LEU A 28 4.55 8.96 15.09
N GLU A 29 4.14 7.75 15.48
CA GLU A 29 3.68 7.44 16.85
C GLU A 29 4.82 7.24 17.86
N SER A 30 6.05 7.00 17.40
CA SER A 30 7.21 6.70 18.25
C SER A 30 7.62 7.86 19.18
N GLY A 31 7.27 9.10 18.80
CA GLY A 31 7.76 10.31 19.45
C GLY A 31 9.23 10.63 19.14
N GLU A 32 9.85 9.93 18.17
CA GLU A 32 11.21 10.18 17.70
C GLU A 32 11.29 11.25 16.60
N VAL A 33 10.16 11.64 16.02
CA VAL A 33 10.08 12.65 14.94
C VAL A 33 10.32 14.06 15.49
N PRO A 34 11.32 14.80 14.99
CA PRO A 34 11.50 16.21 15.33
C PRO A 34 10.28 17.05 14.97
N ASP A 35 9.92 18.02 15.83
CA ASP A 35 8.74 18.88 15.63
C ASP A 35 8.77 19.63 14.28
N ASP A 36 9.96 19.97 13.76
CA ASP A 36 10.14 20.67 12.48
C ASP A 36 10.09 19.75 11.26
N GLU A 37 10.08 18.43 11.46
CA GLU A 37 9.95 17.42 10.41
C GLU A 37 8.54 16.78 10.38
N MET A 38 7.72 16.99 11.42
CA MET A 38 6.39 16.37 11.56
C MET A 38 5.48 16.57 10.34
N ASP A 39 5.31 17.80 9.88
CA ASP A 39 4.45 18.12 8.72
C ASP A 39 4.90 17.37 7.45
N TYR A 40 6.21 17.18 7.28
CA TYR A 40 6.78 16.48 6.13
C TYR A 40 6.58 14.96 6.25
N GLU A 41 6.76 14.39 7.43
CA GLU A 41 6.55 12.97 7.68
C GLU A 41 5.07 12.57 7.59
N GLU A 42 4.15 13.47 7.96
CA GLU A 42 2.70 13.31 7.74
C GLU A 42 2.34 13.36 6.25
N GLU A 43 2.99 14.21 5.46
CA GLU A 43 2.82 14.26 3.99
C GLU A 43 3.27 12.94 3.34
N ILE A 44 4.40 12.38 3.76
CA ILE A 44 4.88 11.06 3.30
C ILE A 44 3.83 9.98 3.60
N LEU A 45 3.26 9.98 4.81
CA LEU A 45 2.21 9.01 5.15
C LEU A 45 1.01 9.15 4.21
N GLY A 46 0.57 10.38 3.95
CA GLY A 46 -0.54 10.66 3.02
C GLY A 46 -0.29 10.11 1.61
N ASP A 47 0.92 10.32 1.09
CA ASP A 47 1.33 9.81 -0.23
C ASP A 47 1.34 8.27 -0.28
N LEU A 48 1.84 7.62 0.78
CA LEU A 48 1.85 6.16 0.90
C LEU A 48 0.44 5.58 0.96
N GLU A 49 -0.44 6.17 1.76
CA GLU A 49 -1.84 5.75 1.87
C GLU A 49 -2.59 5.94 0.54
N GLN A 50 -2.33 7.04 -0.17
CA GLN A 50 -2.89 7.24 -1.50
C GLN A 50 -2.40 6.18 -2.49
N ALA A 51 -1.09 5.93 -2.54
CA ALA A 51 -0.51 4.92 -3.42
C ALA A 51 -1.10 3.52 -3.14
N LEU A 52 -1.27 3.18 -1.86
CA LEU A 52 -1.89 1.91 -1.46
C LEU A 52 -3.33 1.80 -1.97
N MET A 53 -4.15 2.84 -1.78
CA MET A 53 -5.53 2.86 -2.28
C MET A 53 -5.60 2.68 -3.79
N GLU A 54 -4.75 3.37 -4.55
CA GLU A 54 -4.70 3.25 -6.01
C GLU A 54 -4.31 1.83 -6.46
N LEU A 55 -3.33 1.21 -5.81
CA LEU A 55 -2.93 -0.16 -6.10
C LEU A 55 -4.05 -1.17 -5.79
N ILE A 56 -4.73 -0.99 -4.65
CA ILE A 56 -5.87 -1.81 -4.24
C ILE A 56 -7.01 -1.71 -5.26
N ASP A 57 -7.30 -0.52 -5.76
CA ASP A 57 -8.36 -0.34 -6.75
C ASP A 57 -8.05 -1.04 -8.07
N VAL A 58 -6.80 -0.95 -8.54
CA VAL A 58 -6.34 -1.71 -9.73
C VAL A 58 -6.46 -3.22 -9.49
N TYR A 59 -6.11 -3.70 -8.29
CA TYR A 59 -6.19 -5.11 -7.93
C TYR A 59 -7.64 -5.62 -7.87
N LYS A 60 -8.54 -4.85 -7.26
CA LYS A 60 -9.99 -5.15 -7.22
C LYS A 60 -10.59 -5.27 -8.62
N VAL A 61 -10.12 -4.48 -9.59
CA VAL A 61 -10.53 -4.64 -10.99
C VAL A 61 -10.04 -5.97 -11.57
N ARG A 62 -8.81 -6.40 -11.25
CA ARG A 62 -8.27 -7.70 -11.70
C ARG A 62 -8.98 -8.91 -11.11
N CYS A 63 -9.31 -8.89 -9.82
CA CYS A 63 -10.07 -9.98 -9.19
C CYS A 63 -11.43 -10.23 -9.87
N LYS A 64 -12.04 -9.21 -10.48
CA LYS A 64 -13.29 -9.37 -11.25
C LYS A 64 -13.10 -10.14 -12.56
N THR A 65 -11.88 -10.11 -13.11
CA THR A 65 -11.54 -10.76 -14.38
C THR A 65 -10.77 -12.07 -14.22
N ASP A 66 -10.17 -12.28 -13.05
CA ASP A 66 -9.37 -13.44 -12.69
C ASP A 66 -9.78 -13.94 -11.29
N PRO A 67 -10.69 -14.93 -11.21
CA PRO A 67 -11.21 -15.45 -9.94
C PRO A 67 -10.23 -16.37 -9.20
N GLU A 68 -9.06 -16.68 -9.76
CA GLU A 68 -8.02 -17.44 -9.06
C GLU A 68 -7.16 -16.55 -8.14
N LEU A 69 -7.27 -15.22 -8.28
CA LEU A 69 -6.60 -14.27 -7.39
C LEU A 69 -7.27 -14.23 -6.01
N PRO A 70 -6.49 -14.15 -4.92
CA PRO A 70 -7.05 -13.94 -3.60
C PRO A 70 -7.78 -12.59 -3.54
N SER A 71 -8.81 -12.50 -2.71
CA SER A 71 -9.43 -11.23 -2.37
C SER A 71 -8.43 -10.27 -1.72
N ILE A 72 -8.76 -8.98 -1.69
CA ILE A 72 -7.87 -8.01 -1.04
C ILE A 72 -7.74 -8.29 0.47
N ASP A 73 -8.81 -8.76 1.10
CA ASP A 73 -8.80 -9.06 2.53
C ASP A 73 -7.88 -10.26 2.82
N GLU A 74 -7.97 -11.33 2.01
CA GLU A 74 -7.05 -12.49 2.09
C GLU A 74 -5.59 -12.09 1.83
N LEU A 75 -5.36 -11.21 0.84
CA LEU A 75 -4.01 -10.73 0.53
C LEU A 75 -3.40 -9.98 1.73
N LEU A 76 -4.15 -9.10 2.37
CA LEU A 76 -3.67 -8.26 3.48
C LEU A 76 -3.65 -8.99 4.84
N SER A 77 -4.47 -10.04 5.03
CA SER A 77 -4.45 -10.82 6.26
C SER A 77 -3.29 -11.83 6.32
N GLY A 78 -2.61 -12.09 5.20
CA GLY A 78 -1.50 -13.04 5.12
C GLY A 78 -1.89 -14.50 5.31
N GLU A 79 -3.18 -14.83 5.11
CA GLU A 79 -3.72 -16.21 5.17
C GLU A 79 -3.70 -16.91 3.80
#